data_AF-A0A845XAM1-F1
#
_entry.id   AF-A0A845XAM1-F1
#
_cell.length_a   1.000
_cell.length_b   1.000
_cell.length_c   1.000
_cell.angle_alpha   90.00
_cell.angle_beta   90.00
_cell.angle_gamma   90.00
#
_symmetry.space_group_name_H-M   'P 1'
#
loop_
_entity.id
_entity.type
_entity.pdbx_description
1 polymer ?
#
loop_
_entity_poly.entity_id
_entity_poly.type
_entity_poly.pdbx_seq_one_letter_code
_entity_poly.pdbx_strand_id
1 'polypeptide(L)'
;MNKNGYRGEKQNYKCVTCGRQFIENPQKQRGYSDEVRSECLKMYVNGMGFRGIEWVKGVHHTTIIHWVKQSGKELPDALAPESVPEVGELDELQTFVGLKKQDLALDSRKPFPARCAGLGRGRLQC
;
A
#
# COMPACT_ATOMS: atom_id res chain seq x y z
N MET A 1 -13.84 -14.40 29.05
CA MET A 1 -12.81 -13.45 28.57
C MET A 1 -12.35 -12.63 29.76
N ASN A 2 -11.05 -12.34 29.87
CA ASN A 2 -10.50 -11.63 31.04
C ASN A 2 -9.89 -10.29 30.62
N LYS A 3 -10.04 -9.27 31.47
CA LYS A 3 -9.35 -7.98 31.29
C LYS A 3 -7.84 -8.20 31.40
N ASN A 4 -7.08 -7.67 30.44
CA ASN A 4 -5.64 -7.86 30.29
C ASN A 4 -4.92 -6.50 30.18
N GLY A 5 -5.10 -5.67 31.21
CA GLY A 5 -4.53 -4.33 31.28
C GLY A 5 -5.06 -3.37 30.20
N TYR A 6 -4.39 -2.23 30.07
CA TYR A 6 -4.73 -1.20 29.10
C TYR A 6 -3.62 -1.05 28.06
N ARG A 7 -3.99 -0.75 26.81
CA ARG A 7 -3.06 -0.31 25.75
C ARG A 7 -3.45 1.10 25.32
N GLY A 8 -2.68 2.09 25.78
CA GLY A 8 -3.11 3.48 25.73
C GLY A 8 -4.34 3.67 26.62
N GLU A 9 -5.37 4.36 26.12
CA GLU A 9 -6.62 4.58 26.86
C GLU A 9 -7.65 3.44 26.69
N LYS A 10 -7.32 2.39 25.93
CA LYS A 10 -8.27 1.32 25.57
C LYS A 10 -8.04 0.05 26.38
N GLN A 11 -9.13 -0.56 26.81
CA GLN A 11 -9.11 -1.84 27.52
C GLN A 11 -8.60 -2.94 26.58
N ASN A 12 -7.61 -3.71 27.04
CA ASN A 12 -7.15 -4.92 26.37
C ASN A 12 -7.78 -6.12 27.08
N TYR A 13 -8.15 -7.13 26.31
CA TYR A 13 -8.79 -8.36 26.77
C TYR A 13 -7.98 -9.56 26.28
N LYS A 14 -7.99 -10.64 27.06
CA LYS A 14 -7.39 -11.91 26.70
C LYS A 14 -8.48 -12.99 26.68
N CYS A 15 -8.57 -13.73 25.59
CA CYS A 15 -9.43 -14.90 25.52
C CYS A 15 -8.85 -16.01 26.40
N VAL A 16 -9.68 -16.61 27.26
CA VAL A 16 -9.27 -17.68 28.18
C VAL A 16 -9.04 -18.99 27.40
N THR A 17 -9.82 -19.22 26.35
CA THR A 17 -9.80 -20.46 25.57
C THR A 17 -8.65 -20.51 24.56
N CYS A 18 -8.39 -19.41 23.84
CA CYS A 18 -7.39 -19.38 22.76
C CYS A 18 -6.17 -18.50 23.06
N GLY A 19 -6.13 -17.82 24.20
CA GLY A 19 -5.00 -16.98 24.64
C GLY A 19 -4.78 -15.69 23.83
N ARG A 20 -5.55 -15.45 22.75
CA ARG A 20 -5.42 -14.25 21.91
C ARG A 20 -5.79 -12.99 22.68
N GLN A 21 -5.10 -11.90 22.36
CA GLN A 21 -5.33 -10.58 22.95
C GLN A 21 -6.03 -9.66 21.93
N PHE A 22 -6.99 -8.87 22.39
CA PHE A 22 -7.74 -7.92 21.57
C PHE A 22 -8.05 -6.65 22.35
N ILE A 23 -8.06 -5.52 21.64
CA ILE A 23 -8.32 -4.20 22.22
C ILE A 23 -9.79 -3.84 21.97
N GLU A 24 -10.45 -3.28 22.98
CA GLU A 24 -11.79 -2.72 22.87
C GLU A 24 -11.81 -1.59 21.83
N ASN A 25 -12.69 -1.71 20.83
CA ASN A 25 -12.80 -0.77 19.72
C ASN A 25 -11.43 -0.47 19.05
N PRO A 26 -10.88 -1.42 18.27
CA PRO A 26 -9.67 -1.19 17.50
C PRO A 26 -9.87 0.05 16.63
N GLN A 27 -8.95 1.00 16.70
CA GLN A 27 -9.04 2.20 15.88
C GLN A 27 -8.91 1.74 14.42
N LYS A 28 -10.04 1.70 13.69
CA LYS A 28 -10.14 1.06 12.37
C LYS A 28 -9.22 1.69 11.33
N GLN A 29 -8.84 2.96 11.50
CA GLN A 29 -8.02 3.67 10.53
C GLN A 29 -6.85 4.36 11.23
N ARG A 30 -5.81 3.59 11.51
CA ARG A 30 -4.47 4.18 11.54
C ARG A 30 -4.05 4.28 10.07
N GLY A 31 -4.21 5.46 9.45
CA GLY A 31 -3.76 5.70 8.07
C GLY A 31 -4.51 6.84 7.39
N TYR A 32 -4.11 7.13 6.16
CA TYR A 32 -4.90 7.95 5.23
C TYR A 32 -6.20 7.22 4.88
N SER A 33 -7.28 7.95 4.61
CA SER A 33 -8.53 7.36 4.11
C SER A 33 -8.33 6.81 2.69
N ASP A 34 -9.16 5.83 2.32
CA ASP A 34 -9.14 5.25 0.97
C ASP A 34 -9.47 6.29 -0.11
N GLU A 35 -10.28 7.30 0.24
CA GLU A 35 -10.57 8.46 -0.61
C GLU A 35 -9.27 9.21 -0.98
N VAL A 36 -8.46 9.58 0.01
CA VAL A 36 -7.18 10.27 -0.22
C VAL A 36 -6.24 9.43 -1.07
N ARG A 37 -6.17 8.12 -0.81
CA ARG A 37 -5.38 7.19 -1.62
C ARG A 37 -5.85 7.18 -3.07
N SER A 38 -7.16 7.08 -3.31
CA SER A 38 -7.73 7.03 -4.66
C SER A 38 -7.48 8.32 -5.45
N GLU A 39 -7.57 9.48 -4.80
CA GLU A 39 -7.27 10.77 -5.42
C GLU A 39 -5.80 10.93 -5.76
N CYS A 40 -4.90 10.49 -4.87
CA CYS A 40 -3.46 10.49 -5.13
C CYS A 40 -3.10 9.63 -6.35
N LEU A 41 -3.71 8.45 -6.47
CA LEU A 41 -3.49 7.56 -7.61
C LEU A 41 -4.05 8.15 -8.91
N LYS A 42 -5.23 8.79 -8.89
CA LYS A 42 -5.78 9.48 -10.07
C LYS A 42 -4.86 10.60 -10.56
N MET A 43 -4.31 11.42 -9.67
CA MET A 43 -3.38 12.48 -10.07
C MET A 43 -2.09 11.92 -10.67
N TYR A 44 -1.59 10.79 -10.15
CA TYR A 44 -0.43 10.12 -10.72
C TYR A 44 -0.69 9.61 -12.13
N VAL A 45 -1.84 8.96 -12.37
CA VAL A 45 -2.25 8.50 -13.72
C VAL A 45 -2.42 9.68 -14.69
N ASN A 46 -2.86 10.84 -14.19
CA ASN A 46 -2.94 12.09 -14.96
C ASN A 46 -1.58 12.78 -15.20
N GLY A 47 -0.47 12.15 -14.81
CA GLY A 47 0.88 12.65 -15.09
C GLY A 47 1.47 13.62 -14.07
N MET A 48 0.82 13.85 -12.92
CA MET A 48 1.46 14.64 -11.86
C MET A 48 2.65 13.87 -11.25
N GLY A 49 3.78 14.56 -11.11
CA GLY A 49 4.93 14.04 -10.39
C GLY A 49 4.65 13.88 -8.89
N PHE A 50 5.32 12.92 -8.24
CA PHE A 50 5.09 12.57 -6.83
C PHE A 50 5.19 13.75 -5.85
N ARG A 51 6.14 14.66 -6.08
CA ARG A 51 6.30 15.90 -5.27
C ARG A 51 5.17 16.89 -5.49
N GLY A 52 4.64 16.98 -6.71
CA GLY A 52 3.48 17.82 -7.00
C GLY A 52 2.24 17.31 -6.26
N ILE A 53 2.05 15.99 -6.20
CA ILE A 53 0.95 15.39 -5.46
C ILE A 53 1.11 15.62 -3.95
N GLU A 54 2.34 15.51 -3.44
CA GLU A 54 2.66 15.82 -2.04
C GLU A 54 2.27 17.25 -1.67
N TRP A 55 2.56 18.24 -2.52
CA TRP A 55 2.16 19.62 -2.28
C TRP A 55 0.64 19.82 -2.29
N VAL A 56 -0.08 19.13 -3.17
CA VAL A 56 -1.55 19.28 -3.28
C VAL A 56 -2.29 18.57 -2.14
N LYS A 57 -1.82 17.39 -1.70
CA LYS A 57 -2.54 16.56 -0.71
C LYS A 57 -1.92 16.54 0.68
N GLY A 58 -0.70 17.07 0.86
CA GLY A 58 0.05 16.96 2.12
C GLY A 58 0.44 15.53 2.49
N VAL A 59 0.43 14.61 1.51
CA VAL A 59 0.84 13.21 1.69
C VAL A 59 2.30 13.09 1.27
N HIS A 60 3.15 12.56 2.16
CA HIS A 60 4.57 12.39 1.84
C HIS A 60 4.78 11.54 0.58
N HIS A 61 5.61 11.99 -0.35
CA HIS A 61 5.78 11.37 -1.67
C HIS A 61 6.15 9.88 -1.61
N THR A 62 6.87 9.41 -0.58
CA THR A 62 7.19 7.98 -0.42
C THR A 62 5.96 7.11 -0.19
N THR A 63 4.94 7.64 0.49
CA THR A 63 3.67 6.95 0.70
C THR A 63 2.94 6.75 -0.63
N ILE A 64 2.96 7.77 -1.48
CA ILE A 64 2.37 7.72 -2.82
C ILE A 64 3.11 6.69 -3.68
N ILE A 65 4.45 6.70 -3.66
CA ILE A 65 5.27 5.70 -4.36
C ILE A 65 4.93 4.28 -3.89
N HIS A 66 4.74 4.08 -2.58
CA HIS A 66 4.33 2.78 -2.05
C HIS A 66 2.95 2.35 -2.56
N TRP A 67 1.97 3.27 -2.62
CA TRP A 67 0.65 2.97 -3.16
C TRP A 67 0.69 2.62 -4.65
N VAL A 68 1.50 3.32 -5.44
CA VAL A 68 1.69 3.00 -6.86
C VAL A 68 2.31 1.61 -7.01
N LYS A 69 3.37 1.30 -6.25
CA LYS A 69 3.99 -0.04 -6.25
C LYS A 69 3.03 -1.14 -5.83
N GLN A 70 2.16 -0.88 -4.84
CA GLN A 70 1.17 -1.86 -4.40
C GLN A 70 0.10 -2.10 -5.47
N SER A 71 -0.39 -1.02 -6.09
CA SER A 71 -1.38 -1.11 -7.17
C SER A 71 -0.81 -1.82 -8.40
N GLY A 72 0.48 -1.63 -8.68
CA GLY A 72 1.21 -2.33 -9.74
C GLY A 72 1.29 -3.86 -9.54
N LYS A 73 1.33 -4.34 -8.29
CA LYS A 73 1.34 -5.79 -7.99
C LYS A 73 -0.01 -6.47 -8.17
N GLU A 74 -1.09 -5.68 -8.13
CA GLU A 74 -2.46 -6.18 -8.31
C GLU A 74 -2.82 -6.32 -9.79
N LEU A 75 -2.03 -5.72 -10.69
CA LEU A 75 -2.20 -5.82 -12.13
C LEU A 75 -1.56 -7.11 -12.66
N PRO A 76 -2.20 -7.79 -13.63
CA PRO A 76 -1.58 -8.92 -14.33
C PRO A 76 -0.35 -8.45 -15.12
N ASP A 77 0.72 -9.25 -15.10
CA ASP A 77 2.04 -8.94 -15.69
C ASP A 77 1.97 -8.67 -17.21
N ALA A 78 1.03 -9.32 -17.89
CA ALA A 78 0.65 -9.06 -19.27
C ALA A 78 -0.78 -9.53 -19.48
N LEU A 79 -1.62 -8.68 -20.08
CA LEU A 79 -2.84 -9.17 -20.70
C LEU A 79 -2.40 -9.99 -21.91
N ALA A 80 -2.58 -11.31 -21.85
CA ALA A 80 -2.39 -12.15 -23.01
C ALA A 80 -3.39 -11.68 -24.08
N PRO A 81 -2.94 -11.19 -25.25
CA PRO A 81 -3.87 -10.83 -26.31
C PRO A 81 -4.60 -12.10 -26.76
N GLU A 82 -5.94 -12.09 -26.78
CA GLU A 82 -6.74 -13.24 -27.23
C GLU A 82 -6.47 -13.58 -28.71
N SER A 83 -6.02 -12.61 -29.50
CA SER A 83 -5.58 -12.80 -30.88
C SER A 83 -4.46 -11.82 -31.21
N VAL A 84 -3.43 -12.30 -31.91
CA VAL A 84 -2.38 -11.44 -32.47
C VAL A 84 -2.90 -10.90 -33.80
N PRO A 85 -3.04 -9.59 -33.99
CA PRO A 85 -3.47 -9.02 -35.26
C PRO A 85 -2.45 -9.32 -36.37
N GLU A 86 -2.93 -9.58 -37.58
CA GLU A 86 -2.08 -9.91 -38.75
C GLU A 86 -1.18 -8.74 -39.16
N VAL A 87 -1.60 -7.50 -38.88
CA VAL A 87 -0.83 -6.27 -39.06
C VAL A 87 -1.03 -5.39 -37.83
N GLY A 88 0.06 -4.93 -37.21
CA GLY A 88 0.04 -4.02 -36.07
C GLY A 88 0.93 -2.81 -36.33
N GLU A 89 0.39 -1.60 -36.14
CA GLU A 89 1.18 -0.37 -36.15
C GLU A 89 1.98 -0.28 -34.84
N LEU A 90 3.29 -0.14 -34.96
CA LEU A 90 4.18 0.13 -33.83
C LEU A 90 4.48 1.63 -33.81
N ASP A 91 3.88 2.36 -32.86
CA ASP A 91 4.23 3.75 -32.60
C ASP A 91 5.51 3.83 -31.76
N GLU A 92 6.40 4.77 -32.09
CA GLU A 92 7.73 4.89 -31.50
C GLU A 92 7.67 5.51 -30.09
N LEU A 93 7.44 4.67 -29.08
CA LEU A 93 7.55 5.08 -27.67
C LEU A 93 8.98 4.89 -27.16
N GLN A 94 9.87 5.81 -27.52
CA GLN A 94 11.22 5.81 -26.97
C GLN A 94 11.24 6.54 -25.61
N THR A 95 11.26 5.78 -24.52
CA THR A 95 11.54 6.32 -23.18
C THR A 95 12.95 5.93 -22.77
N PHE A 96 13.86 6.89 -22.63
CA PHE A 96 15.20 6.63 -22.12
C PHE A 96 15.13 6.19 -20.65
N VAL A 97 15.30 4.89 -20.40
CA VAL A 97 15.39 4.33 -19.04
C VAL A 97 16.86 4.19 -18.69
N GLY A 98 17.41 5.19 -18.00
CA GLY A 98 18.77 5.13 -17.49
C GLY A 98 18.92 4.11 -16.37
N LEU A 99 19.67 3.03 -16.60
CA LEU A 99 20.11 2.13 -15.53
C LEU A 99 21.24 2.81 -14.74
N LYS A 100 20.94 3.31 -13.55
CA LYS A 100 21.95 3.81 -12.62
C LYS A 100 22.66 2.63 -11.96
N LYS A 101 23.93 2.38 -12.30
CA LYS A 101 24.79 1.45 -11.55
C LYS A 101 24.95 1.97 -10.12
N GLN A 102 24.56 1.17 -9.13
CA GLN A 102 24.83 1.43 -7.72
C GLN A 102 25.80 0.36 -7.23
N ASP A 103 27.07 0.72 -7.05
CA ASP A 103 27.97 -0.06 -6.22
C ASP A 103 27.42 -0.02 -4.79
N LEU A 104 26.96 -1.18 -4.31
CA LEU A 104 26.33 -1.36 -3.01
C LEU A 104 27.37 -1.23 -1.89
N ALA A 105 27.37 -0.08 -1.21
CA ALA A 105 27.84 0.02 0.17
C ALA A 105 26.65 0.33 1.08
N LEU A 106 26.45 -0.59 2.03
CA LEU A 106 25.39 -0.70 3.03
C LEU A 106 24.83 0.65 3.56
N ASP A 107 23.52 0.88 3.40
CA ASP A 107 22.77 1.71 4.33
C ASP A 107 21.55 0.94 4.81
N SER A 108 21.57 0.64 6.11
CA SER A 108 20.61 -0.20 6.82
C SER A 108 19.33 0.58 7.12
N ARG A 109 18.65 1.09 6.09
CA ARG A 109 17.31 1.67 6.27
C ARG A 109 16.32 0.53 6.39
N LYS A 110 16.08 0.12 7.64
CA LYS A 110 15.04 -0.84 8.01
C LYS A 110 13.74 -0.46 7.27
N PRO A 111 13.06 -1.41 6.60
CA PRO A 111 11.72 -1.17 6.11
C PRO A 111 10.89 -0.63 7.29
N PHE A 112 10.25 0.53 7.11
CA PHE A 112 9.22 0.94 8.04
C PHE A 112 8.22 -0.23 8.14
N PRO A 113 7.87 -0.70 9.35
CA PRO A 113 7.09 -1.91 9.49
C PRO A 113 5.83 -1.78 8.64
N ALA A 114 5.67 -2.71 7.70
CA ALA A 114 4.47 -2.81 6.89
C ALA A 114 3.29 -2.81 7.88
N ARG A 115 2.44 -1.78 7.81
CA ARG A 115 1.14 -1.87 8.46
C ARG A 115 0.47 -3.08 7.87
N CYS A 116 0.16 -4.05 8.73
CA CYS A 116 -0.58 -5.24 8.36
C CYS A 116 -1.79 -4.79 7.54
N ALA A 117 -1.78 -5.09 6.25
CA ALA A 117 -2.97 -5.05 5.43
C ALA A 117 -3.94 -6.04 6.08
N GLY A 118 -4.92 -5.50 6.80
CA GLY A 118 -6.03 -6.27 7.32
C GLY A 118 -6.79 -6.79 6.11
N LEU A 119 -6.46 -8.00 5.68
CA LEU A 119 -7.31 -8.81 4.84
C LEU A 119 -8.69 -8.79 5.48
N GLY A 120 -9.63 -8.13 4.81
CA GLY A 120 -11.03 -8.37 5.06
C GLY A 120 -11.28 -9.85 4.84
N ARG A 121 -11.77 -10.53 5.87
CA ARG A 121 -12.86 -11.51 5.78
C ARG A 121 -13.11 -12.13 7.15
N GLY A 122 -14.40 -12.20 7.47
CA GLY A 122 -14.96 -13.15 8.43
C GLY A 122 -15.14 -12.58 9.82
N ARG A 123 -16.40 -12.61 10.29
CA ARG A 123 -16.74 -12.74 11.70
C ARG A 123 -15.71 -13.63 12.39
N LEU A 124 -14.86 -13.06 13.24
CA LEU A 124 -14.00 -13.85 14.10
C LEU A 124 -14.79 -14.11 15.38
N GLN A 125 -15.37 -15.30 15.38
CA GLN A 125 -16.01 -15.94 16.50
C GLN A 125 -14.97 -16.16 17.60
N CYS A 126 -15.11 -15.38 18.68
CA CYS A 126 -15.05 -15.82 20.07
C CYS A 126 -16.17 -15.11 20.79
#